data_AF-A0A955SL05-F1
#
_entry.id   AF-A0A955SL05-F1
#
_cell.length_a   1.000
_cell.length_b   1.000
_cell.length_c   1.000
_cell.angle_alpha   90.00
_cell.angle_beta   90.00
_cell.angle_gamma   90.00
#
_symmetry.space_group_name_H-M   'P 1'
#
loop_
_entity.id
_entity.type
_entity.pdbx_description
1 polymer ?
#
loop_
_entity_poly.entity_id
_entity_poly.type
_entity_poly.pdbx_seq_one_letter_code
_entity_poly.pdbx_strand_id
1 'polypeptide(L)'
;AEAYRQAGADGILIHSALAVPDEILAFKREWSNRSPVVIVPTKYYSTPTDVFRQHGFSIVIWANHMLRAAVATMQTTARLLKEQENLLFIEDNIVPVSEVFRLQGAGELMEAELRYLPKSADRASAIVLAASRGDELGDLTEDKPKTMVNIRGVPLLAHIVDAYNSVGIKEILVVRGYKKESVNLPNLT
;
A
#
# COMPACT_ATOMS: atom_id res chain seq x y z
N ALA A 1 0.89 4.38 44.85
CA ALA A 1 1.63 5.43 44.11
C ALA A 1 3.10 5.50 44.52
N GLU A 2 3.42 5.75 45.81
CA GLU A 2 4.82 5.87 46.26
C GLU A 2 5.68 4.63 46.01
N ALA A 3 5.14 3.43 46.30
CA ALA A 3 5.85 2.18 46.02
C ALA A 3 6.19 2.02 44.52
N TYR A 4 5.29 2.43 43.61
CA TYR A 4 5.53 2.37 42.16
C TYR A 4 6.59 3.38 41.72
N ARG A 5 6.60 4.58 42.30
CA ARG A 5 7.64 5.59 42.07
C ARG A 5 9.01 5.08 42.54
N GLN A 6 9.08 4.52 43.74
CA GLN A 6 10.32 3.95 44.30
C GLN A 6 10.82 2.75 43.49
N ALA A 7 9.89 2.00 42.88
CA ALA A 7 10.22 0.92 41.94
C ALA A 7 10.67 1.41 40.55
N GLY A 8 10.70 2.72 40.29
CA GLY A 8 11.24 3.30 39.06
C GLY A 8 10.20 3.78 38.03
N ALA A 9 8.93 3.93 38.39
CA ALA A 9 7.93 4.49 37.46
C ALA A 9 8.22 5.97 37.15
N ASP A 10 8.25 6.33 35.86
CA ASP A 10 8.49 7.70 35.37
C ASP A 10 7.32 8.66 35.65
N GLY A 11 6.12 8.12 35.82
CA GLY A 11 4.90 8.86 36.10
C GLY A 11 3.83 8.00 36.74
N ILE A 12 2.90 8.64 37.43
CA ILE A 12 1.77 7.98 38.08
C ILE A 12 0.49 8.37 37.34
N LEU A 13 -0.19 7.38 36.76
CA LEU A 13 -1.57 7.56 36.30
C LEU A 13 -2.52 7.36 37.46
N ILE A 14 -3.33 8.38 37.76
CA ILE A 14 -4.42 8.30 38.74
C ILE A 14 -5.75 8.36 37.99
N HIS A 15 -6.70 7.53 38.41
CA HIS A 15 -8.03 7.48 37.83
C HIS A 15 -9.09 7.54 38.92
N SER A 16 -10.25 8.10 38.58
CA SER A 16 -11.43 8.17 39.43
C SER A 16 -12.66 7.84 38.59
N ALA A 17 -13.59 7.09 39.19
CA ALA A 17 -14.88 6.77 38.58
C ALA A 17 -15.96 7.83 38.86
N LEU A 18 -15.65 8.83 39.72
CA LEU A 18 -16.57 9.90 40.07
C LEU A 18 -16.74 10.90 38.92
N ALA A 19 -17.90 11.57 38.88
CA ALA A 19 -18.19 12.62 37.91
C ALA A 19 -17.58 13.99 38.28
N VAL A 20 -16.91 14.08 39.44
CA VAL A 20 -16.28 15.29 39.98
C VAL A 20 -14.78 15.05 40.18
N PRO A 21 -13.93 16.10 40.12
CA PRO A 21 -12.48 15.95 40.14
C PRO A 21 -11.88 15.83 41.56
N ASP A 22 -12.69 15.79 42.62
CA ASP A 22 -12.22 15.95 44.00
C ASP A 22 -11.15 14.93 44.40
N GLU A 23 -11.32 13.65 44.04
CA GLU A 23 -10.35 12.60 44.34
C GLU A 23 -8.99 12.83 43.66
N ILE A 24 -8.98 13.24 42.39
CA ILE A 24 -7.73 13.46 41.66
C ILE A 24 -7.03 14.74 42.14
N LEU A 25 -7.80 15.76 42.54
CA LEU A 25 -7.25 17.00 43.11
C LEU A 25 -6.68 16.76 44.51
N ALA A 26 -7.38 15.99 45.34
CA ALA A 26 -6.88 15.56 46.65
C ALA A 26 -5.60 14.74 46.50
N PHE A 27 -5.59 13.75 45.61
CA PHE A 27 -4.38 12.96 45.32
C PHE A 27 -3.22 13.87 44.89
N LYS A 28 -3.45 14.81 43.97
CA LYS A 28 -2.40 15.69 43.46
C LYS A 28 -1.76 16.55 44.55
N ARG A 29 -2.57 17.06 45.49
CA ARG A 29 -2.12 17.82 46.66
C ARG A 29 -1.21 16.97 47.56
N GLU A 30 -1.68 15.79 47.95
CA GLU A 30 -0.90 14.86 48.79
C GLU A 30 0.34 14.31 48.09
N TRP A 31 0.29 14.19 46.76
CA TRP A 31 1.41 13.72 45.97
C TRP A 31 2.60 14.68 46.00
N SER A 32 2.39 15.97 46.28
CA SER A 32 3.45 16.97 46.46
C SER A 32 4.47 16.98 45.32
N ASN A 33 4.01 16.81 44.08
CA ASN A 33 4.83 16.85 42.87
C ASN A 33 6.07 15.92 42.86
N ARG A 34 6.04 14.80 43.59
CA ARG A 34 7.14 13.83 43.65
C ARG A 34 7.47 13.15 42.31
N SER A 35 6.53 13.11 41.38
CA SER A 35 6.66 12.56 40.01
C SER A 35 5.49 13.07 39.16
N PRO A 36 5.63 13.14 37.81
CA PRO A 36 4.55 13.44 36.89
C PRO A 36 3.25 12.68 37.18
N VAL A 37 2.12 13.38 37.08
CA VAL A 37 0.79 12.77 37.30
C VAL A 37 -0.01 12.85 36.02
N VAL A 38 -0.53 11.71 35.59
CA VAL A 38 -1.36 11.53 34.41
C VAL A 38 -2.81 11.30 34.83
N ILE A 39 -3.77 11.89 34.12
CA ILE A 39 -5.20 11.71 34.37
C ILE A 39 -5.98 11.36 33.11
N VAL A 40 -7.17 10.76 33.33
CA VAL A 40 -8.13 10.39 32.29
C VAL A 40 -9.51 10.94 32.66
N PRO A 41 -9.85 12.19 32.27
CA PRO A 41 -11.06 12.89 32.72
C PRO A 41 -12.36 12.48 31.99
N THR A 42 -12.52 11.20 31.65
CA THR A 42 -13.72 10.73 30.92
C THR A 42 -15.01 10.90 31.76
N LYS A 43 -14.93 10.71 33.08
CA LYS A 43 -16.10 10.82 33.98
C LYS A 43 -16.34 12.23 34.49
N TYR A 44 -15.28 12.98 34.77
CA TYR A 44 -15.31 14.36 35.26
C TYR A 44 -14.99 15.38 34.14
N TYR A 45 -15.51 15.10 32.94
CA TYR A 45 -15.25 15.85 31.70
C TYR A 45 -15.70 17.32 31.74
N SER A 46 -16.60 17.67 32.66
CA SER A 46 -17.06 19.05 32.89
C SER A 46 -16.01 19.93 33.58
N THR A 47 -14.95 19.34 34.13
CA THR A 47 -13.87 20.08 34.79
C THR A 47 -13.05 20.84 33.72
N PRO A 48 -12.93 22.18 33.81
CA PRO A 48 -12.12 22.94 32.86
C PRO A 48 -10.66 22.49 32.90
N THR A 49 -10.04 22.35 31.72
CA THR A 49 -8.64 21.88 31.64
C THR A 49 -7.66 22.78 32.40
N ASP A 50 -7.97 24.07 32.53
CA ASP A 50 -7.16 25.01 33.31
C ASP A 50 -7.06 24.64 34.79
N VAL A 51 -8.07 23.99 35.35
CA VAL A 51 -7.99 23.45 36.72
C VAL A 51 -6.85 22.45 36.82
N PHE A 52 -6.71 21.56 35.83
CA PHE A 52 -5.62 20.59 35.81
C PHE A 52 -4.25 21.24 35.61
N ARG A 53 -4.18 22.29 34.77
CA ARG A 53 -2.94 23.07 34.58
C ARG A 53 -2.51 23.76 35.87
N GLN A 54 -3.44 24.43 36.55
CA GLN A 54 -3.19 25.12 37.81
C GLN A 54 -2.72 24.17 38.93
N HIS A 55 -3.22 22.94 38.95
CA HIS A 55 -2.80 21.93 39.91
C HIS A 55 -1.56 21.14 39.48
N GLY A 56 -0.96 21.46 38.32
CA GLY A 56 0.31 20.88 37.87
C GLY A 56 0.21 19.42 37.40
N PHE A 57 -0.91 18.98 36.84
CA PHE A 57 -0.99 17.70 36.15
C PHE A 57 -0.14 17.71 34.89
N SER A 58 0.53 16.60 34.60
CA SER A 58 1.55 16.53 33.54
C SER A 58 0.96 16.12 32.19
N ILE A 59 0.02 15.16 32.20
CA ILE A 59 -0.61 14.63 30.97
C ILE A 59 -2.10 14.42 31.23
N VAL A 60 -2.91 14.79 30.24
CA VAL A 60 -4.35 14.50 30.19
C VAL A 60 -4.62 13.58 29.00
N ILE A 61 -5.31 12.46 29.23
CA ILE A 61 -5.64 11.48 28.20
C ILE A 61 -7.14 11.53 27.89
N TRP A 62 -7.48 11.87 26.63
CA TRP A 62 -8.85 11.82 26.11
C TRP A 62 -9.22 10.42 25.60
N ALA A 63 -9.33 9.45 26.51
CA ALA A 63 -9.22 8.01 26.22
C ALA A 63 -10.02 7.46 25.03
N ASN A 64 -11.34 7.74 24.93
CA ASN A 64 -12.23 6.98 24.04
C ASN A 64 -13.11 7.82 23.12
N HIS A 65 -12.85 9.12 23.03
CA HIS A 65 -13.73 10.06 22.32
C HIS A 65 -13.74 9.84 20.81
N MET A 66 -12.58 9.55 20.20
CA MET A 66 -12.47 9.30 18.76
C MET A 66 -13.27 8.06 18.33
N LEU A 67 -13.19 6.97 19.09
CA LEU A 67 -13.96 5.76 18.82
C LEU A 67 -15.47 6.01 18.97
N ARG A 68 -15.88 6.71 20.03
CA ARG A 68 -17.30 7.05 20.25
C ARG A 68 -17.85 7.93 19.13
N ALA A 69 -17.08 8.91 18.66
CA ALA A 69 -17.45 9.76 17.54
C ALA A 69 -17.57 8.94 16.24
N ALA A 70 -16.59 8.08 15.95
CA ALA A 70 -16.62 7.21 14.77
C ALA A 70 -17.86 6.30 14.77
N VAL A 71 -18.17 5.66 15.90
CA VAL A 71 -19.37 4.80 16.02
C VAL A 71 -20.65 5.59 15.76
N ALA A 72 -20.79 6.79 16.33
CA ALA A 72 -21.97 7.63 16.13
C ALA A 72 -22.15 8.03 14.65
N THR A 73 -21.07 8.43 13.98
CA THR A 73 -21.09 8.77 12.55
C THR A 73 -21.40 7.55 11.69
N MET A 74 -20.73 6.41 11.93
CA MET A 74 -20.97 5.16 11.20
C MET A 74 -22.43 4.70 11.31
N GLN A 75 -23.03 4.76 12.50
CA GLN A 75 -24.44 4.40 12.70
C GLN A 75 -25.39 5.33 11.94
N THR A 76 -25.10 6.63 11.92
CA THR A 76 -25.89 7.61 11.17
C THR A 76 -25.79 7.39 9.66
N THR A 77 -24.58 7.23 9.13
CA THR A 77 -24.35 6.96 7.70
C THR A 77 -25.03 5.66 7.26
N ALA A 78 -24.89 4.58 8.03
CA ALA A 78 -25.51 3.29 7.69
C ALA A 78 -27.05 3.38 7.64
N ARG A 79 -27.66 4.15 8.55
CA ARG A 79 -29.11 4.41 8.53
C ARG A 79 -29.52 5.17 7.27
N LEU A 80 -28.83 6.26 6.95
CA LEU A 80 -29.11 7.07 5.75
C LEU A 80 -28.97 6.26 4.46
N LEU A 81 -27.93 5.43 4.34
CA LEU A 81 -27.76 4.53 3.20
C LEU A 81 -28.97 3.61 3.01
N LYS A 82 -29.47 3.05 4.12
CA LYS A 82 -30.59 2.12 4.08
C LYS A 82 -31.92 2.79 3.76
N GLU A 83 -32.15 4.00 4.27
CA GLU A 83 -33.40 4.74 4.07
C GLU A 83 -33.49 5.43 2.71
N GLN A 84 -32.36 5.98 2.22
CA GLN A 84 -32.33 6.80 1.01
C GLN A 84 -32.01 6.00 -0.25
N GLU A 85 -31.33 4.85 -0.11
CA GLU A 85 -30.85 4.01 -1.23
C GLU A 85 -30.04 4.79 -2.28
N ASN A 86 -29.43 5.91 -1.88
CA ASN A 86 -28.55 6.74 -2.69
C ASN A 86 -27.53 7.50 -1.78
N LEU A 87 -26.55 8.15 -2.40
CA LEU A 87 -25.41 8.77 -1.71
C LEU A 87 -25.51 10.31 -1.57
N LEU A 88 -26.55 10.95 -2.12
CA LEU A 88 -26.62 12.41 -2.25
C LEU A 88 -26.49 13.15 -0.91
N PHE A 89 -27.10 12.60 0.14
CA PHE A 89 -27.07 13.18 1.49
C PHE A 89 -25.85 12.78 2.32
N ILE A 90 -24.97 11.91 1.78
CA ILE A 90 -23.83 11.34 2.50
C ILE A 90 -22.52 11.96 2.03
N GLU A 91 -22.34 12.14 0.72
CA GLU A 91 -21.08 12.60 0.13
C GLU A 91 -20.58 13.92 0.73
N ASP A 92 -21.47 14.90 0.94
CA ASP A 92 -21.09 16.20 1.52
C ASP A 92 -20.79 16.16 3.03
N ASN A 93 -21.08 15.03 3.69
CA ASN A 93 -20.94 14.85 5.15
C ASN A 93 -19.81 13.90 5.55
N ILE A 94 -19.08 13.35 4.59
CA ILE A 94 -17.92 12.48 4.83
C ILE A 94 -16.67 13.05 4.16
N VAL A 95 -15.51 12.53 4.57
CA VAL A 95 -14.25 12.89 3.90
C VAL A 95 -14.23 12.30 2.49
N PRO A 96 -13.69 13.03 1.49
CA PRO A 96 -13.56 12.49 0.14
C PRO A 96 -12.53 11.35 0.11
N VAL A 97 -12.62 10.48 -0.90
CA VAL A 97 -11.66 9.38 -1.09
C VAL A 97 -10.21 9.89 -1.23
N SER A 98 -10.02 11.09 -1.78
CA SER A 98 -8.69 11.72 -1.88
C SER A 98 -8.05 11.98 -0.50
N GLU A 99 -8.85 12.30 0.52
CA GLU A 99 -8.35 12.45 1.88
C GLU A 99 -7.92 11.09 2.46
N VAL A 100 -8.61 10.01 2.12
CA VAL A 100 -8.19 8.64 2.48
C VAL A 100 -6.84 8.30 1.85
N PHE A 101 -6.64 8.59 0.56
CA PHE A 101 -5.34 8.38 -0.10
C PHE A 101 -4.22 9.21 0.52
N ARG A 102 -4.52 10.45 0.92
CA ARG A 102 -3.56 11.30 1.63
C ARG A 102 -3.15 10.68 2.96
N LEU A 103 -4.11 10.17 3.74
CA LEU A 103 -3.85 9.50 5.03
C LEU A 103 -3.08 8.17 4.87
N GLN A 104 -3.26 7.47 3.75
CA GLN A 104 -2.52 6.25 3.42
C GLN A 104 -1.09 6.52 2.94
N GLY A 105 -0.70 7.77 2.70
CA GLY A 105 0.61 8.11 2.15
C GLY A 105 0.76 7.75 0.67
N ALA A 106 -0.34 7.73 -0.11
CA ALA A 106 -0.32 7.33 -1.52
C ALA A 106 0.64 8.18 -2.39
N GLY A 107 0.90 9.44 -2.01
CA GLY A 107 1.90 10.27 -2.69
C GLY A 107 3.32 9.71 -2.59
N GLU A 108 3.70 9.19 -1.41
CA GLU A 108 5.01 8.57 -1.21
C GLU A 108 5.15 7.31 -2.07
N LEU A 109 4.09 6.48 -2.14
CA LEU A 109 4.06 5.31 -3.01
C LEU A 109 4.24 5.69 -4.48
N MET A 110 3.53 6.72 -4.96
CA MET A 110 3.65 7.18 -6.35
C MET A 110 5.06 7.71 -6.67
N GLU A 111 5.71 8.41 -5.74
CA GLU A 111 7.10 8.82 -5.90
C GLU A 111 8.07 7.63 -5.95
N ALA A 112 7.82 6.61 -5.13
CA ALA A 112 8.58 5.36 -5.16
C ALA A 112 8.39 4.63 -6.49
N GLU A 113 7.17 4.53 -7.00
CA GLU A 113 6.86 3.96 -8.31
C GLU A 113 7.61 4.68 -9.42
N LEU A 114 7.58 6.02 -9.43
CA LEU A 114 8.35 6.81 -10.41
C LEU A 114 9.86 6.60 -10.30
N ARG A 115 10.39 6.25 -9.12
CA ARG A 115 11.82 6.05 -8.90
C ARG A 115 12.27 4.63 -9.23
N TYR A 116 11.46 3.64 -8.91
CA TYR A 116 11.87 2.24 -8.88
C TYR A 116 11.12 1.35 -9.88
N LEU A 117 9.94 1.73 -10.37
CA LEU A 117 9.33 0.99 -11.47
C LEU A 117 10.05 1.31 -12.78
N PRO A 118 10.26 0.30 -13.64
CA PRO A 118 10.76 0.52 -14.99
C PRO A 118 9.88 1.55 -15.70
N LYS A 119 10.47 2.71 -16.05
CA LYS A 119 9.78 3.73 -16.83
C LYS A 119 9.67 3.24 -18.24
N SER A 120 8.47 2.78 -18.63
CA SER A 120 8.18 2.16 -19.93
C SER A 120 8.91 0.83 -20.15
N ALA A 121 8.30 -0.05 -20.92
CA ALA A 121 9.00 -1.13 -21.57
C ALA A 121 10.17 -0.53 -22.37
N ASP A 122 11.38 -0.54 -21.82
CA ASP A 122 12.57 -0.54 -22.65
C ASP A 122 12.28 -1.56 -23.75
N ARG A 123 12.42 -1.13 -25.02
CA ARG A 123 12.17 -1.96 -26.21
C ARG A 123 12.81 -3.31 -25.98
N ALA A 124 12.02 -4.27 -25.51
CA ALA A 124 12.54 -5.59 -25.22
C ALA A 124 12.93 -6.15 -26.58
N SER A 125 14.22 -6.35 -26.78
CA SER A 125 14.77 -6.94 -27.99
C SER A 125 14.96 -8.44 -27.77
N ALA A 126 14.62 -9.25 -28.77
CA ALA A 126 14.86 -10.68 -28.74
C ALA A 126 15.99 -11.07 -29.69
N ILE A 127 16.82 -12.03 -29.28
CA ILE A 127 17.79 -12.70 -30.14
C ILE A 127 17.33 -14.14 -30.33
N VAL A 128 17.07 -14.54 -31.58
CA VAL A 128 16.71 -15.93 -31.92
C VAL A 128 17.90 -16.62 -32.56
N LEU A 129 18.37 -17.69 -31.93
CA LEU A 129 19.47 -18.51 -32.45
C LEU A 129 18.94 -19.50 -33.48
N ALA A 130 19.01 -19.14 -34.75
CA ALA A 130 18.46 -19.89 -35.88
C ALA A 130 19.54 -20.47 -36.81
N ALA A 131 20.75 -20.71 -36.29
CA ALA A 131 21.92 -21.06 -37.08
C ALA A 131 22.09 -22.57 -37.35
N SER A 132 21.30 -23.42 -36.70
CA SER A 132 21.48 -24.88 -36.74
C SER A 132 20.81 -25.54 -37.95
N ARG A 133 21.45 -26.58 -38.48
CA ARG A 133 20.84 -27.50 -39.45
C ARG A 133 19.73 -28.32 -38.82
N GLY A 134 20.05 -29.01 -37.71
CA GLY A 134 19.14 -29.94 -37.03
C GLY A 134 19.20 -31.33 -37.64
N ASP A 135 20.38 -31.96 -37.59
CA ASP A 135 20.68 -33.24 -38.24
C ASP A 135 19.71 -34.37 -37.84
N GLU A 136 19.04 -34.27 -36.68
CA GLU A 136 18.04 -35.24 -36.23
C GLU A 136 16.77 -35.26 -37.10
N LEU A 137 16.55 -34.22 -37.92
CA LEU A 137 15.40 -34.10 -38.82
C LEU A 137 15.69 -34.62 -40.24
N GLY A 138 16.91 -35.11 -40.49
CA GLY A 138 17.31 -35.72 -41.76
C GLY A 138 17.00 -34.82 -42.97
N ASP A 139 16.35 -35.42 -43.97
CA ASP A 139 16.05 -34.81 -45.28
C ASP A 139 15.22 -33.52 -45.18
N LEU A 140 14.45 -33.33 -44.11
CA LEU A 140 13.67 -32.10 -43.88
C LEU A 140 14.54 -30.84 -43.71
N THR A 141 15.84 -31.03 -43.43
CA THR A 141 16.81 -29.96 -43.18
C THR A 141 18.01 -30.03 -44.14
N GLU A 142 17.86 -30.70 -45.27
CA GLU A 142 18.93 -30.78 -46.29
C GLU A 142 19.13 -29.42 -46.99
N ASP A 143 18.04 -28.75 -47.36
CA ASP A 143 18.02 -27.49 -48.11
C ASP A 143 17.74 -26.25 -47.25
N LYS A 144 17.40 -26.41 -45.97
CA LYS A 144 17.03 -25.33 -45.03
C LYS A 144 17.42 -25.65 -43.58
N PRO A 145 17.60 -24.64 -42.70
CA PRO A 145 17.82 -24.88 -41.28
C PRO A 145 16.54 -25.37 -40.59
N LYS A 146 16.70 -26.01 -39.43
CA LYS A 146 15.59 -26.53 -38.59
C LYS A 146 14.50 -25.48 -38.31
N THR A 147 14.91 -24.23 -38.16
CA THR A 147 14.00 -23.10 -37.90
C THR A 147 13.11 -22.75 -39.09
N MET A 148 13.46 -23.17 -40.31
CA MET A 148 12.68 -22.97 -41.52
C MET A 148 11.84 -24.20 -41.91
N VAL A 149 11.82 -25.24 -41.08
CA VAL A 149 10.89 -26.38 -41.26
C VAL A 149 9.46 -25.91 -41.01
N ASN A 150 8.55 -26.31 -41.91
CA ASN A 150 7.16 -25.89 -41.85
C ASN A 150 6.38 -26.72 -40.83
N ILE A 151 5.70 -26.02 -39.91
CA ILE A 151 4.70 -26.58 -39.03
C ILE A 151 3.36 -25.97 -39.45
N ARG A 152 2.44 -26.82 -39.93
CA ARG A 152 1.14 -26.40 -40.50
C ARG A 152 1.29 -25.36 -41.63
N GLY A 153 2.29 -25.54 -42.48
CA GLY A 153 2.56 -24.68 -43.64
C GLY A 153 3.31 -23.38 -43.33
N VAL A 154 3.65 -23.12 -42.07
CA VAL A 154 4.37 -21.91 -41.64
C VAL A 154 5.71 -22.29 -40.99
N PRO A 155 6.83 -21.63 -41.32
CA PRO A 155 8.13 -21.91 -40.71
C PRO A 155 8.12 -21.78 -39.19
N LEU A 156 8.83 -22.67 -38.47
CA LEU A 156 8.97 -22.61 -37.02
C LEU A 156 9.44 -21.22 -36.53
N LEU A 157 10.36 -20.59 -37.25
CA LEU A 157 10.86 -19.25 -36.93
C LEU A 157 9.76 -18.18 -36.98
N ALA A 158 8.80 -18.30 -37.91
CA ALA A 158 7.69 -17.35 -38.02
C ALA A 158 6.76 -17.45 -36.81
N HIS A 159 6.48 -18.67 -36.33
CA HIS A 159 5.71 -18.86 -35.08
C HIS A 159 6.39 -18.20 -33.87
N ILE A 160 7.72 -18.30 -33.77
CA ILE A 160 8.49 -17.66 -32.70
C ILE A 160 8.41 -16.13 -32.79
N VAL A 161 8.57 -15.58 -34.00
CA VAL A 161 8.47 -14.14 -34.26
C VAL A 161 7.07 -13.62 -33.93
N ASP A 162 6.02 -14.33 -34.34
CA ASP A 162 4.63 -13.94 -34.05
C ASP A 162 4.33 -13.96 -32.55
N ALA A 163 4.86 -14.95 -31.82
CA ALA A 163 4.75 -14.99 -30.37
C ALA A 163 5.39 -13.75 -29.70
N TYR A 164 6.61 -13.37 -30.11
CA TYR A 164 7.27 -12.16 -29.62
C TYR A 164 6.50 -10.88 -29.98
N ASN A 165 6.04 -10.77 -31.22
CA ASN A 165 5.25 -9.63 -31.67
C ASN A 165 3.94 -9.49 -30.87
N SER A 166 3.27 -10.60 -30.55
CA SER A 166 2.01 -10.61 -29.79
C SER A 166 2.14 -10.04 -28.37
N VAL A 167 3.34 -10.08 -27.79
CA VAL A 167 3.64 -9.52 -26.46
C VAL A 167 4.38 -8.18 -26.54
N GLY A 168 4.47 -7.58 -27.72
CA GLY A 168 5.03 -6.24 -27.93
C GLY A 168 6.54 -6.19 -28.18
N ILE A 169 7.22 -7.34 -28.33
CA ILE A 169 8.64 -7.42 -28.70
C ILE A 169 8.75 -7.31 -30.22
N LYS A 170 9.14 -6.12 -30.70
CA LYS A 170 9.20 -5.79 -32.13
C LYS A 170 10.62 -5.80 -32.70
N GLU A 171 11.64 -5.70 -31.84
CA GLU A 171 13.04 -5.71 -32.24
C GLU A 171 13.59 -7.12 -32.11
N ILE A 172 13.64 -7.85 -33.22
CA ILE A 172 14.05 -9.26 -33.24
C ILE A 172 15.25 -9.43 -34.16
N LEU A 173 16.38 -9.81 -33.57
CA LEU A 173 17.62 -10.16 -34.26
C LEU A 173 17.67 -11.67 -34.45
N VAL A 174 17.96 -12.14 -35.67
CA VAL A 174 18.07 -13.58 -35.94
C VAL A 174 19.49 -13.97 -36.33
N VAL A 175 20.11 -14.80 -35.50
CA VAL A 175 21.44 -15.35 -35.77
C VAL A 175 21.30 -16.49 -36.76
N ARG A 176 21.77 -16.24 -37.99
CA ARG A 176 21.71 -17.18 -39.13
C ARG A 176 23.02 -17.96 -39.27
N GLY A 177 22.95 -19.17 -39.82
CA GLY A 177 24.09 -20.08 -39.98
C GLY A 177 23.94 -20.99 -41.19
N TYR A 178 23.63 -22.27 -40.96
CA TYR A 178 23.39 -23.24 -42.04
C TYR A 178 22.29 -22.75 -43.00
N LYS A 179 22.58 -22.75 -44.30
CA LYS A 179 21.66 -22.29 -45.37
C LYS A 179 21.03 -20.92 -45.07
N LYS A 180 21.83 -19.96 -44.59
CA LYS A 180 21.38 -18.63 -44.12
C LYS A 180 20.46 -17.87 -45.08
N GLU A 181 20.63 -18.09 -46.38
CA GLU A 181 19.85 -17.52 -47.47
C GLU A 181 18.38 -17.97 -47.47
N SER A 182 18.09 -19.13 -46.89
CA SER A 182 16.71 -19.63 -46.75
C SER A 182 15.93 -18.93 -45.63
N VAL A 183 16.60 -18.20 -44.73
CA VAL A 183 15.97 -17.42 -43.66
C VAL A 183 15.58 -16.04 -44.19
N ASN A 184 14.36 -15.92 -44.70
CA ASN A 184 13.87 -14.77 -45.47
C ASN A 184 12.55 -14.17 -44.95
N LEU A 185 12.28 -14.28 -43.65
CA LEU A 185 11.07 -13.70 -43.06
C LEU A 185 11.13 -12.15 -42.99
N PRO A 186 9.99 -11.47 -43.18
CA PRO A 186 9.93 -10.01 -43.11
C PRO A 186 10.21 -9.51 -41.68
N ASN A 187 10.76 -8.30 -41.58
CA ASN A 187 11.04 -7.59 -40.31
C ASN A 187 12.05 -8.29 -39.37
N LEU A 188 12.88 -9.20 -39.90
CA LEU A 188 14.06 -9.70 -39.20
C LEU A 188 15.29 -8.85 -39.54
N THR A 189 16.09 -8.52 -38.53
CA THR A 189 17.42 -7.91 -38.73
C THR A 189 18.50 -9.00 -38.66
#